data_AF-A0A6I1JFI8-F1
#
_entry.id   AF-A0A6I1JFI8-F1
#
_cell.length_a   1.000
_cell.length_b   1.000
_cell.length_c   1.000
_cell.angle_alpha   90.00
_cell.angle_beta   90.00
_cell.angle_gamma   90.00
#
_symmetry.space_group_name_H-M   'P 1'
#
loop_
_entity.id
_entity.type
_entity.pdbx_description
1 polymer ?
#
loop_
_entity_poly.entity_id
_entity_poly.type
_entity_poly.pdbx_seq_one_letter_code
_entity_poly.pdbx_strand_id
1 'polypeptide(L)'
;LADDMLETMYDAPGIGLAAIQIAEPQRIVTIDLARKEEPKKPVVLINPEIVWRSDEVSVYEEGCLSIPDYYEEVERPAKCRVRYLDLDGKAQELDCEGLMATCVQHEVDHLNGVLFIDYLSRLKRERVIKKFTKAAKREALA
;
A
#
# COMPACT_ATOMS: atom_id res chain seq x y z
N LEU A 1 14.23 10.09 -4.75
CA LEU A 1 13.51 8.94 -4.18
C LEU A 1 12.00 9.16 -4.12
N ALA A 2 11.46 10.08 -3.32
CA ALA A 2 10.00 10.27 -3.26
C ALA A 2 9.38 10.60 -4.64
N ASP A 3 10.05 11.44 -5.43
CA ASP A 3 9.64 11.73 -6.80
C ASP A 3 9.71 10.48 -7.71
N ASP A 4 10.79 9.71 -7.63
CA ASP A 4 10.96 8.46 -8.40
C ASP A 4 9.90 7.41 -8.03
N MET A 5 9.53 7.35 -6.75
CA MET A 5 8.45 6.50 -6.25
C MET A 5 7.09 6.93 -6.82
N LEU A 6 6.81 8.24 -6.84
CA LEU A 6 5.58 8.76 -7.45
C LEU A 6 5.53 8.48 -8.95
N GLU A 7 6.62 8.69 -9.67
CA GLU A 7 6.72 8.35 -11.11
C GLU A 7 6.42 6.87 -11.35
N THR A 8 7.11 5.98 -10.61
CA THR A 8 6.90 4.53 -10.68
C THR A 8 5.45 4.14 -10.37
N MET A 9 4.85 4.75 -9.34
CA MET A 9 3.47 4.52 -8.95
C MET A 9 2.50 4.92 -10.07
N TYR A 10 2.70 6.07 -10.72
CA TYR A 10 1.86 6.54 -11.82
C TYR A 10 2.01 5.70 -13.10
N ASP A 11 3.21 5.19 -13.37
CA ASP A 11 3.47 4.29 -14.52
C ASP A 11 2.85 2.91 -14.33
N ALA A 12 2.70 2.45 -13.08
CA ALA A 12 2.08 1.18 -12.69
C ALA A 12 0.56 1.28 -12.39
N PRO A 13 -0.12 2.30 -12.94
CA PRO A 13 -1.37 2.91 -12.46
C PRO A 13 -1.81 2.65 -11.00
N GLY A 14 -0.89 2.74 -10.03
CA GLY A 14 -1.16 2.57 -8.61
C GLY A 14 -1.66 3.86 -7.94
N ILE A 15 -2.27 3.71 -6.76
CA ILE A 15 -2.67 4.83 -5.87
C ILE A 15 -1.78 4.96 -4.63
N GLY A 16 -0.90 3.97 -4.40
CA GLY A 16 0.03 3.88 -3.29
C GLY A 16 1.28 3.10 -3.68
N LEU A 17 2.41 3.45 -3.08
CA LEU A 17 3.67 2.72 -3.20
C LEU A 17 4.53 2.91 -1.94
N ALA A 18 4.96 1.80 -1.34
CA ALA A 18 5.97 1.74 -0.30
C ALA A 18 7.36 1.49 -0.91
N ALA A 19 8.38 2.18 -0.40
CA ALA A 19 9.75 2.11 -0.96
C ALA A 19 10.31 0.69 -1.02
N ILE A 20 9.92 -0.18 -0.08
CA ILE A 20 10.35 -1.58 -0.06
C ILE A 20 9.91 -2.36 -1.31
N GLN A 21 8.82 -1.95 -1.98
CA GLN A 21 8.32 -2.58 -3.20
C GLN A 21 9.24 -2.34 -4.40
N ILE A 22 10.06 -1.29 -4.35
CA ILE A 22 11.12 -1.00 -5.33
C ILE A 22 12.52 -1.33 -4.78
N ALA A 23 12.57 -2.25 -3.80
CA ALA A 23 13.80 -2.72 -3.14
C ALA A 23 14.59 -1.64 -2.39
N GLU A 24 13.95 -0.53 -2.03
CA GLU A 24 14.56 0.51 -1.19
C GLU A 24 14.14 0.30 0.27
N PRO A 25 15.06 -0.10 1.18
CA PRO A 25 14.74 -0.46 2.56
C PRO A 25 14.56 0.78 3.45
N GLN A 26 13.90 1.82 2.94
CA GLN A 26 13.55 3.02 3.66
C GLN A 26 12.06 2.99 4.02
N ARG A 27 11.70 3.58 5.17
CA ARG A 27 10.29 3.70 5.59
C ARG A 27 9.64 4.90 4.94
N ILE A 28 9.42 4.83 3.63
CA ILE A 28 8.78 5.90 2.85
C ILE A 28 7.58 5.32 2.11
N VAL A 29 6.49 6.08 2.14
CA VAL A 29 5.24 5.77 1.42
C VAL A 29 4.85 6.98 0.59
N THR A 30 4.43 6.75 -0.65
CA THR A 30 3.82 7.75 -1.52
C THR A 30 2.39 7.31 -1.85
N ILE A 31 1.43 8.24 -1.76
CA ILE A 31 0.00 7.97 -2.04
C ILE A 31 -0.55 9.12 -2.88
N ASP A 32 -1.35 8.80 -3.90
CA ASP A 32 -2.17 9.78 -4.61
C ASP A 32 -3.51 9.16 -4.99
N LEU A 33 -4.58 9.68 -4.39
CA LEU A 33 -5.94 9.20 -4.62
C LEU A 33 -6.68 10.01 -5.68
N ALA A 34 -6.03 11.02 -6.28
CA ALA A 34 -6.64 11.82 -7.33
C ALA A 34 -7.02 10.94 -8.52
N ARG A 35 -8.25 11.12 -9.02
CA ARG A 35 -8.70 10.44 -10.24
C ARG A 35 -7.95 10.99 -11.45
N LYS A 36 -7.94 10.25 -12.56
CA LYS A 36 -7.21 10.60 -13.80
C LYS A 36 -7.50 12.03 -14.33
N GLU A 37 -8.70 12.55 -14.08
CA GLU A 37 -9.15 13.87 -14.53
C GLU A 37 -8.96 14.97 -13.47
N GLU A 38 -8.56 14.60 -12.25
CA GLU A 38 -8.35 15.51 -11.13
C GLU A 38 -6.88 15.92 -11.03
N PRO A 39 -6.58 17.12 -10.50
CA PRO A 39 -5.21 17.48 -10.20
C PRO A 39 -4.63 16.51 -9.17
N LYS A 40 -3.42 16.01 -9.45
CA LYS A 40 -2.64 15.15 -8.55
C LYS A 40 -2.50 15.78 -7.17
N LYS A 41 -2.66 14.97 -6.12
CA LYS A 41 -2.52 15.40 -4.72
C LYS A 41 -1.66 14.39 -3.96
N PRO A 42 -0.37 14.29 -4.31
CA PRO A 42 0.51 13.31 -3.70
C PRO A 42 0.72 13.63 -2.21
N VAL A 43 0.73 12.58 -1.41
CA VAL A 43 1.09 12.58 -0.01
C VAL A 43 2.33 11.71 0.14
N VAL A 44 3.37 12.26 0.77
CA VAL A 44 4.60 11.53 1.08
C VAL A 44 4.70 11.39 2.59
N LEU A 45 4.79 10.15 3.07
CA LEU A 45 4.89 9.83 4.48
C LEU A 45 6.27 9.22 4.76
N ILE A 46 7.14 9.94 5.45
CA ILE A 46 8.45 9.43 5.89
C ILE A 46 8.34 8.92 7.32
N ASN A 47 8.89 7.74 7.58
CA ASN A 47 8.79 7.02 8.85
C ASN A 47 7.34 6.94 9.39
N PRO A 48 6.34 6.53 8.58
CA PRO A 48 4.97 6.50 9.04
C PRO A 48 4.76 5.44 10.14
N GLU A 49 3.96 5.83 11.14
CA GLU A 49 3.51 5.02 12.25
C GLU A 49 2.01 5.21 12.46
N ILE A 50 1.23 4.12 12.44
CA ILE A 50 -0.19 4.19 12.77
C ILE A 50 -0.35 4.23 14.28
N VAL A 51 -0.71 5.39 14.81
CA VAL A 51 -0.79 5.68 16.25
C VAL A 51 -2.19 5.45 16.83
N TRP A 52 -3.21 5.34 15.97
CA TRP A 52 -4.58 5.02 16.37
C TRP A 52 -5.35 4.36 15.22
N ARG A 53 -6.32 3.50 15.55
CA ARG A 53 -7.24 2.83 14.61
C ARG A 53 -8.64 2.81 15.22
N SER A 54 -9.66 2.88 14.38
CA SER A 54 -11.06 2.70 14.80
C SER A 54 -11.39 1.24 15.11
N ASP A 55 -12.38 1.01 15.99
CA ASP A 55 -12.99 -0.30 16.17
C ASP A 55 -13.93 -0.67 15.00
N GLU A 56 -14.53 0.33 14.36
CA GLU A 56 -15.31 0.15 13.14
C GLU A 56 -14.39 -0.31 12.00
N VAL A 57 -14.87 -1.28 11.23
CA VAL A 57 -14.17 -1.81 10.05
C VAL A 57 -14.90 -1.44 8.77
N SER A 58 -14.13 -1.32 7.70
CA SER A 58 -14.61 -1.13 6.33
C SER A 58 -14.01 -2.20 5.42
N VAL A 59 -14.80 -2.67 4.47
CA VAL A 59 -14.37 -3.60 3.42
C VAL A 59 -14.03 -2.81 2.17
N TYR A 60 -12.84 -3.05 1.62
CA TYR A 60 -12.44 -2.52 0.31
C TYR A 60 -11.85 -3.64 -0.54
N GLU A 61 -12.05 -3.56 -1.86
CA GLU A 61 -11.30 -4.38 -2.81
C GLU A 61 -9.87 -3.82 -2.92
N GLU A 62 -8.89 -4.60 -2.47
CA GLU A 62 -7.48 -4.25 -2.51
C GLU A 62 -6.77 -5.00 -3.63
N GLY A 63 -5.90 -4.28 -4.33
CA GLY A 63 -4.85 -4.83 -5.18
C GLY A 63 -3.48 -4.37 -4.70
N CYS A 64 -2.41 -4.96 -5.22
CA CYS A 64 -1.04 -4.58 -4.87
C CYS A 64 -0.15 -4.68 -6.10
N LEU A 65 0.71 -3.68 -6.31
CA LEU A 65 1.69 -3.69 -7.42
C LEU A 65 2.67 -4.87 -7.33
N SER A 66 2.93 -5.37 -6.12
CA SER A 66 3.76 -6.57 -5.89
C SER A 66 3.02 -7.89 -6.13
N ILE A 67 1.69 -7.85 -6.31
CA ILE A 67 0.82 -9.00 -6.55
C ILE A 67 -0.08 -8.70 -7.77
N PRO A 68 0.50 -8.64 -8.99
CA PRO A 68 -0.22 -8.30 -10.21
C PRO A 68 -1.43 -9.19 -10.48
N ASP A 69 -2.47 -8.57 -11.05
CA ASP A 69 -3.72 -9.20 -11.50
C ASP A 69 -4.41 -10.03 -10.40
N TYR A 70 -4.33 -9.57 -9.15
CA TYR A 70 -5.04 -10.16 -8.03
C TYR A 70 -5.67 -9.08 -7.16
N TYR A 71 -6.98 -9.18 -6.98
CA TYR A 71 -7.80 -8.26 -6.21
C TYR A 71 -8.72 -9.08 -5.31
N GLU A 72 -8.86 -8.66 -4.05
CA GLU A 72 -9.78 -9.28 -3.09
C GLU A 72 -10.31 -8.26 -2.10
N GLU A 73 -11.48 -8.55 -1.54
CA GLU A 73 -12.02 -7.82 -0.41
C GLU A 73 -11.20 -8.08 0.87
N VAL A 74 -10.76 -7.00 1.50
CA VAL A 74 -10.03 -7.00 2.79
C VAL A 74 -10.77 -6.10 3.77
N GLU A 75 -10.90 -6.59 5.00
CA GLU A 75 -11.43 -5.83 6.14
C GLU A 75 -10.29 -5.09 6.85
N ARG A 76 -10.42 -3.77 7.00
CA ARG A 76 -9.52 -2.94 7.79
C ARG A 76 -10.30 -1.97 8.67
N PRO A 77 -9.70 -1.47 9.76
CA PRO A 77 -10.22 -0.30 10.47
C PRO A 77 -10.60 0.82 9.51
N ALA A 78 -11.84 1.30 9.62
CA ALA A 78 -12.42 2.32 8.74
C ALA A 78 -11.71 3.67 8.84
N LYS A 79 -11.06 3.92 9.97
CA LYS A 79 -10.26 5.12 10.23
C LYS A 79 -8.94 4.76 10.90
N CYS A 80 -7.92 5.54 10.62
CA CYS A 80 -6.66 5.47 11.33
C CYS A 80 -6.04 6.86 11.45
N ARG A 81 -5.15 7.04 12.43
CA ARG A 81 -4.28 8.21 12.52
C ARG A 81 -2.85 7.75 12.27
N VAL A 82 -2.18 8.40 11.33
CA VAL A 82 -0.77 8.17 11.03
C VAL A 82 0.07 9.36 11.48
N ARG A 83 1.14 9.09 12.21
CA ARG A 83 2.22 10.04 12.50
C ARG A 83 3.35 9.79 11.52
N TYR A 84 3.93 10.85 10.98
CA TYR A 84 5.00 10.75 9.98
C TYR A 84 5.86 12.03 9.98
N LEU A 85 6.95 12.02 9.22
CA LEU A 85 7.73 13.19 8.86
C LEU A 85 7.38 13.62 7.44
N ASP A 86 7.18 14.91 7.23
CA ASP A 86 7.06 15.49 5.89
C ASP A 86 8.44 15.57 5.19
N LEU A 87 8.45 16.08 3.95
CA LEU A 87 9.67 16.25 3.15
C LEU A 87 10.69 17.23 3.77
N ASP A 88 10.23 18.13 4.65
CA ASP A 88 11.11 19.03 5.42
C ASP A 88 11.66 18.35 6.69
N GLY A 89 11.25 17.12 6.98
CA GLY A 89 11.61 16.39 8.19
C GLY A 89 10.82 16.82 9.44
N LYS A 90 9.70 17.55 9.28
CA LYS A 90 8.86 17.98 10.40
C LYS A 90 7.81 16.92 10.72
N ALA A 91 7.55 16.72 12.00
CA ALA A 91 6.53 15.79 12.46
C ALA A 91 5.13 16.29 12.11
N GLN A 92 4.33 15.40 11.54
CA GLN A 92 2.94 15.61 11.16
C GLN A 92 2.08 14.46 11.69
N GLU A 93 0.79 14.74 11.88
CA GLU A 93 -0.24 13.72 12.07
C GLU A 93 -1.34 13.91 11.02
N LEU A 94 -1.84 12.81 10.47
CA LEU A 94 -2.92 12.79 9.50
C LEU A 94 -4.00 11.82 9.97
N ASP A 95 -5.23 12.34 10.10
CA ASP A 95 -6.43 11.53 10.27
C ASP A 95 -6.90 11.04 8.90
N CYS A 96 -6.99 9.72 8.75
CA CYS A 96 -7.36 9.07 7.51
C CYS A 96 -8.72 8.37 7.68
N GLU A 97 -9.57 8.49 6.67
CA GLU A 97 -10.82 7.74 6.57
C GLU A 97 -11.06 7.30 5.12
N GLY A 98 -11.99 6.37 4.93
CA GLY A 98 -12.33 5.86 3.61
C GLY A 98 -11.12 5.25 2.88
N LEU A 99 -10.99 5.54 1.59
CA LEU A 99 -9.90 5.00 0.77
C LEU A 99 -8.50 5.40 1.27
N MET A 100 -8.35 6.58 1.87
CA MET A 100 -7.07 7.03 2.44
C MET A 100 -6.67 6.16 3.64
N ALA A 101 -7.63 5.78 4.49
CA ALA A 101 -7.34 4.88 5.61
C ALA A 101 -6.89 3.50 5.12
N THR A 102 -7.55 2.96 4.09
CA THR A 102 -7.16 1.67 3.48
C THR A 102 -5.75 1.74 2.89
N CYS A 103 -5.48 2.75 2.06
CA CYS A 103 -4.20 2.89 1.38
C CYS A 103 -3.05 3.10 2.39
N VAL A 104 -3.20 4.00 3.37
CA VAL A 104 -2.17 4.19 4.41
C VAL A 104 -1.89 2.90 5.18
N GLN A 105 -2.92 2.15 5.54
CA GLN A 105 -2.74 0.87 6.25
C GLN A 105 -2.01 -0.16 5.38
N HIS A 106 -2.39 -0.29 4.11
CA HIS A 106 -1.73 -1.18 3.15
C HIS A 106 -0.24 -0.84 2.96
N GLU A 107 0.08 0.43 2.73
CA GLU A 107 1.47 0.83 2.48
C GLU A 107 2.33 0.75 3.74
N VAL A 108 1.77 1.02 4.92
CA VAL A 108 2.48 0.82 6.19
C VAL A 108 2.71 -0.67 6.48
N ASP A 109 1.78 -1.55 6.10
CA ASP A 109 1.96 -3.00 6.20
C ASP A 109 3.14 -3.47 5.35
N HIS A 110 3.29 -2.95 4.13
CA HIS A 110 4.47 -3.23 3.30
C HIS A 110 5.78 -2.90 4.03
N LEU A 111 5.87 -1.74 4.67
CA LEU A 111 7.03 -1.35 5.46
C LEU A 111 7.32 -2.27 6.67
N ASN A 112 6.34 -3.08 7.07
CA ASN A 112 6.45 -4.05 8.16
C ASN A 112 6.52 -5.51 7.64
N GLY A 113 6.63 -5.71 6.33
CA GLY A 113 6.71 -7.03 5.71
C GLY A 113 5.39 -7.80 5.71
N VAL A 114 4.26 -7.11 5.84
CA VAL A 114 2.92 -7.67 5.77
C VAL A 114 2.32 -7.35 4.40
N LEU A 115 1.67 -8.35 3.78
CA LEU A 115 0.97 -8.19 2.52
C LEU A 115 -0.54 -8.31 2.75
N PHE A 116 -1.35 -7.67 1.90
CA PHE A 116 -2.82 -7.76 2.05
C PHE A 116 -3.35 -9.21 2.00
N ILE A 117 -2.65 -10.10 1.29
CA ILE A 117 -2.99 -11.53 1.23
C ILE A 117 -2.86 -12.26 2.57
N ASP A 118 -2.15 -11.68 3.54
CA ASP A 118 -2.02 -12.22 4.90
C ASP A 118 -3.31 -12.04 5.72
N TYR A 119 -4.19 -11.13 5.31
CA TYR A 119 -5.53 -10.95 5.87
C TYR A 119 -6.58 -11.89 5.28
N LEU A 120 -6.26 -12.57 4.18
CA LEU A 120 -7.19 -13.48 3.52
C LEU A 120 -7.31 -14.80 4.28
N SER A 121 -8.42 -15.51 4.05
CA SER A 121 -8.54 -16.89 4.53
C SER A 121 -7.40 -17.75 4.01
N ARG A 122 -6.98 -18.73 4.81
CA ARG A 122 -5.88 -19.64 4.47
C ARG A 122 -6.00 -20.24 3.07
N LEU A 123 -7.19 -20.68 2.68
CA LEU A 123 -7.43 -21.27 1.36
C LEU A 123 -7.27 -20.26 0.22
N LYS A 124 -7.70 -19.00 0.41
CA LYS A 124 -7.49 -17.94 -0.58
C LYS A 124 -5.99 -17.62 -0.71
N ARG A 125 -5.31 -17.39 0.41
CA ARG A 125 -3.86 -17.12 0.46
C ARG A 125 -3.03 -18.21 -0.22
N GLU A 126 -3.32 -19.49 0.06
CA GLU A 126 -2.63 -20.63 -0.57
C GLU A 126 -2.80 -20.66 -2.10
N ARG A 127 -3.99 -20.29 -2.62
CA ARG A 127 -4.22 -20.20 -4.08
C ARG A 127 -3.36 -19.11 -4.72
N VAL A 128 -3.26 -17.95 -4.09
CA VAL A 128 -2.44 -16.83 -4.58
C VAL A 128 -0.97 -17.25 -4.64
N ILE A 129 -0.43 -17.75 -3.53
CA ILE A 129 0.97 -18.21 -3.47
C ILE A 129 1.27 -19.23 -4.57
N LYS A 130 0.37 -20.19 -4.79
CA LYS A 130 0.51 -21.19 -5.85
C LYS A 130 0.51 -20.58 -7.26
N LYS A 131 -0.33 -19.57 -7.52
CA LYS A 131 -0.36 -18.82 -8.81
C LYS A 131 0.98 -18.14 -9.05
N PHE A 132 1.50 -17.40 -8.07
CA PHE A 132 2.79 -16.71 -8.16
C PHE A 132 3.97 -17.65 -8.31
N THR A 133 4.01 -18.73 -7.52
CA THR A 133 5.09 -19.73 -7.59
C THR A 133 5.14 -20.39 -8.97
N LYS A 134 3.99 -20.59 -9.62
CA LYS A 134 3.91 -21.15 -10.98
C LYS A 134 4.35 -20.13 -12.04
N ALA A 135 4.01 -18.86 -11.88
CA ALA A 135 4.43 -17.78 -12.79
C ALA A 135 5.96 -17.58 -12.74
N ALA A 136 6.54 -17.44 -11.55
CA ALA A 136 7.98 -17.28 -11.37
C ALA A 136 8.78 -18.46 -11.95
N LYS A 137 8.28 -19.70 -11.80
CA LYS A 137 8.91 -20.87 -12.44
C LYS A 137 8.87 -20.82 -13.96
N ARG A 138 7.82 -20.24 -14.56
CA ARG A 138 7.71 -20.11 -16.02
C ARG A 138 8.64 -19.05 -16.58
N GLU A 139 8.74 -17.91 -15.91
CA GLU A 139 9.69 -16.84 -16.29
C GLU A 139 11.13 -17.29 -16.14
N ALA A 140 11.49 -18.02 -15.07
CA ALA A 140 12.84 -18.55 -14.89
C ALA A 140 13.23 -19.62 -15.94
N LEU A 141 12.27 -20.16 -16.69
CA LEU A 141 12.48 -21.14 -17.75
C LEU A 141 12.40 -20.54 -19.16
N ALA A 142 12.07 -19.25 -19.28
CA ALA A 142 11.97 -18.51 -20.54
C ALA A 142 13.26 -17.74 -20.81
#